data_AF-W7Z8Q4-F1
#
_entry.id   AF-W7Z8Q4-F1
#
_cell.length_a   1.000
_cell.length_b   1.000
_cell.length_c   1.000
_cell.angle_alpha   90.00
_cell.angle_beta   90.00
_cell.angle_gamma   90.00
#
_symmetry.space_group_name_H-M   'P 1'
#
loop_
_entity.id
_entity.type
_entity.pdbx_description
1 polymer ?
#
loop_
_entity_poly.entity_id
_entity_poly.type
_entity_poly.pdbx_seq_one_letter_code
_entity_poly.pdbx_strand_id
1 'polypeptide(L)'
;MNDISIVQGNSAGTAILTIPQEERIAVFVRDCVEDAEFKKFVKEAHLPILIGQSETGEVIFVDLINVKHLLTAGSTGSGKSVFFNSVLTILLTMVSPTVLQVIMIDPKMVELQVFERYPHVQKVYTDMDEVEDVLSYLCEKMDERYGVLKEKNYKNIQQHNRNEPVKLPYIVLVIDELADLIMTNPENEDYIVRLAQKARAAGIHLIMQHSDQLKKWLLD
;
A
#
# COMPACT_ATOMS: atom_id res chain seq x y z
N MET A 1 12.57 -20.54 18.51
CA MET A 1 13.77 -21.12 17.89
C MET A 1 14.30 -20.08 16.92
N ASN A 2 15.60 -19.83 16.96
CA ASN A 2 16.26 -18.91 16.03
C ASN A 2 16.47 -19.67 14.72
N ASP A 3 15.54 -19.52 13.79
CA ASP A 3 15.57 -20.29 12.54
C ASP A 3 16.67 -19.73 11.64
N ILE A 4 17.72 -20.54 11.46
CA ILE A 4 18.77 -20.31 10.47
C ILE A 4 18.15 -20.51 9.08
N SER A 5 18.37 -19.56 8.17
CA SER A 5 17.95 -19.71 6.77
C SER A 5 19.14 -19.95 5.85
N ILE A 6 18.96 -20.83 4.87
CA ILE A 6 19.94 -21.13 3.83
C ILE A 6 19.27 -20.91 2.48
N VAL A 7 19.82 -20.01 1.68
CA VAL A 7 19.34 -19.74 0.31
C VAL A 7 20.50 -19.81 -0.69
N GLN A 8 20.19 -20.05 -1.97
CA GLN A 8 21.20 -20.05 -3.02
C GLN A 8 21.81 -18.65 -3.17
N GLY A 9 23.13 -18.56 -3.26
CA GLY A 9 23.83 -17.30 -3.42
C GLY A 9 23.81 -16.78 -4.87
N ASN A 10 24.23 -15.52 -5.03
CA ASN A 10 24.15 -14.77 -6.29
C ASN A 10 25.08 -15.29 -7.41
N SER A 11 25.82 -16.38 -7.19
CA SER A 11 26.74 -16.97 -8.17
C SER A 11 26.76 -18.49 -8.06
N ALA A 12 27.06 -19.17 -9.16
CA ALA A 12 27.10 -20.64 -9.20
C ALA A 12 28.06 -21.19 -8.13
N GLY A 13 27.57 -22.12 -7.31
CA GLY A 13 28.34 -22.73 -6.23
C GLY A 13 28.38 -21.94 -4.91
N THR A 14 27.61 -20.85 -4.78
CA THR A 14 27.52 -20.07 -3.53
C THR A 14 26.19 -20.28 -2.80
N ALA A 15 26.20 -20.12 -1.47
CA ALA A 15 25.01 -20.12 -0.62
C ALA A 15 25.09 -18.98 0.41
N ILE A 16 23.95 -18.39 0.76
CA ILE A 16 23.82 -17.38 1.80
C ILE A 16 23.22 -18.05 3.04
N LEU A 17 23.94 -17.91 4.15
CA LEU A 17 23.52 -18.39 5.46
C LEU A 17 23.12 -17.19 6.32
N THR A 18 21.85 -17.09 6.68
CA THR A 18 21.36 -16.03 7.58
C THR A 18 21.22 -16.60 8.98
N ILE A 19 22.00 -16.03 9.91
CA ILE A 19 21.95 -16.39 11.32
C ILE A 19 21.32 -15.21 12.07
N PRO A 20 20.17 -15.40 12.73
CA PRO A 20 19.57 -14.34 13.53
C PRO A 20 20.50 -13.97 14.69
N GLN A 21 20.64 -12.67 14.94
CA GLN A 21 21.40 -12.18 16.09
C GLN A 21 20.72 -12.61 17.41
N GLU A 22 21.54 -12.85 18.44
CA GLU A 22 21.04 -13.17 19.78
C GLU A 22 20.24 -12.00 20.36
N GLU A 23 20.74 -10.78 20.17
CA GLU A 23 20.03 -9.54 20.48
C GLU A 23 19.51 -8.90 19.19
N ARG A 24 18.18 -8.80 19.05
CA ARG A 24 17.57 -8.15 17.89
C ARG A 24 17.65 -6.63 18.05
N ILE A 25 18.26 -5.97 17.08
CA ILE A 25 18.28 -4.51 16.99
C ILE A 25 16.95 -4.03 16.41
N ALA A 26 16.30 -3.09 17.10
CA ALA A 26 15.07 -2.48 16.62
C ALA A 26 15.37 -1.51 15.46
N VAL A 27 14.57 -1.61 14.39
CA VAL A 27 14.59 -0.66 13.28
C VAL A 27 13.55 0.42 13.56
N PHE A 28 13.98 1.65 13.80
CA PHE A 28 13.06 2.76 14.05
C PHE A 28 12.74 3.50 12.74
N VAL A 29 11.45 3.78 12.54
CA VAL A 29 10.97 4.57 11.38
C VAL A 29 11.70 5.92 11.30
N ARG A 30 11.98 6.54 12.45
CA ARG A 30 12.70 7.81 12.53
C ARG A 30 14.08 7.73 11.87
N ASP A 31 14.85 6.70 12.19
CA ASP A 31 16.22 6.54 11.68
C ASP A 31 16.19 6.38 10.15
N CYS A 32 15.22 5.60 9.65
CA CYS A 32 15.00 5.43 8.22
C CYS A 32 14.56 6.72 7.52
N VAL A 33 13.73 7.54 8.16
CA VAL A 33 13.29 8.83 7.60
C VAL A 33 14.42 9.87 7.64
N GLU A 34 15.34 9.75 8.59
CA GLU A 34 16.50 10.63 8.70
C GLU A 34 17.62 10.28 7.69
N ASP A 35 17.56 9.12 7.05
CA ASP A 35 18.49 8.67 6.00
C ASP A 35 18.58 9.63 4.80
N ALA A 36 19.80 9.78 4.28
CA ALA A 36 20.09 10.73 3.21
C ALA A 36 19.47 10.31 1.86
N GLU A 37 19.50 9.03 1.54
CA GLU A 37 18.92 8.51 0.29
C GLU A 37 17.39 8.56 0.36
N PHE A 38 16.78 8.20 1.49
CA PHE A 38 15.35 8.36 1.69
C PHE A 38 14.90 9.83 1.54
N LYS A 39 15.61 10.77 2.19
CA LYS A 39 15.32 12.22 2.06
C LYS A 39 15.43 12.75 0.65
N LYS A 40 16.33 12.18 -0.16
CA LYS A 40 16.46 12.53 -1.59
C LYS A 40 15.30 11.93 -2.37
N PHE A 41 14.99 10.67 -2.13
CA PHE A 41 13.92 9.93 -2.78
C PHE A 41 12.54 10.59 -2.59
N VAL A 42 12.17 10.99 -1.37
CA VAL A 42 10.85 11.60 -1.09
C VAL A 42 10.61 12.93 -1.80
N LYS A 43 11.65 13.60 -2.30
CA LYS A 43 11.50 14.84 -3.09
C LYS A 43 11.01 14.58 -4.51
N GLU A 44 11.25 13.38 -5.02
CA GLU A 44 10.90 12.96 -6.39
C GLU A 44 9.73 11.98 -6.41
N ALA A 45 9.55 11.22 -5.33
CA ALA A 45 8.45 10.27 -5.16
C ALA A 45 7.10 10.99 -5.06
N HIS A 46 6.06 10.33 -5.57
CA HIS A 46 4.69 10.83 -5.46
C HIS A 46 3.96 10.21 -4.27
N LEU A 47 4.14 8.90 -4.06
CA LEU A 47 3.55 8.13 -2.97
C LEU A 47 4.63 7.30 -2.27
N PRO A 48 5.56 7.94 -1.54
CA PRO A 48 6.66 7.25 -0.89
C PRO A 48 6.15 6.28 0.18
N ILE A 49 6.74 5.09 0.24
CA ILE A 49 6.53 4.07 1.25
C ILE A 49 7.89 3.64 1.80
N LEU A 50 7.99 3.57 3.12
CA LEU A 50 9.14 3.00 3.81
C LEU A 50 8.87 1.53 4.11
N ILE A 51 9.80 0.65 3.71
CA ILE A 51 9.70 -0.79 3.95
C ILE A 51 10.42 -1.18 5.25
N GLY A 52 11.65 -0.72 5.45
CA GLY A 52 12.46 -1.09 6.61
C GLY A 52 13.95 -0.99 6.33
N GLN A 53 14.74 -1.90 6.91
CA GLN A 53 16.16 -2.03 6.64
C GLN A 53 16.49 -3.45 6.16
N SER A 54 17.46 -3.59 5.28
CA SER A 54 18.02 -4.87 4.86
C SER A 54 18.90 -5.50 5.96
N GLU A 55 19.35 -6.74 5.73
CA GLU A 55 20.35 -7.41 6.57
C GLU A 55 21.71 -6.68 6.62
N THR A 56 21.99 -5.79 5.66
CA THR A 56 23.20 -4.94 5.63
C THR A 56 22.97 -3.56 6.27
N GLY A 57 21.76 -3.27 6.75
CA GLY A 57 21.39 -1.98 7.35
C GLY A 57 20.99 -0.91 6.35
N GLU A 58 20.89 -1.24 5.05
CA GLU A 58 20.44 -0.30 4.03
C GLU A 58 18.94 -0.05 4.16
N VAL A 59 18.52 1.21 4.13
CA VAL A 59 17.10 1.56 4.20
C VAL A 59 16.40 1.18 2.90
N ILE A 60 15.33 0.41 3.00
CA ILE A 60 14.51 -0.04 1.88
C ILE A 60 13.25 0.84 1.82
N PHE A 61 13.04 1.48 0.68
CA PHE A 61 11.88 2.32 0.39
C PHE A 61 11.47 2.21 -1.08
N VAL A 62 10.23 2.57 -1.39
CA VAL A 62 9.68 2.47 -2.74
C VAL A 62 8.57 3.50 -2.96
N ASP A 63 8.29 3.86 -4.22
CA ASP A 63 7.10 4.66 -4.57
C ASP A 63 5.96 3.70 -4.89
N LEU A 64 4.81 3.85 -4.22
CA LEU A 64 3.62 3.02 -4.44
C LEU A 64 3.19 3.03 -5.91
N ILE A 65 3.44 4.12 -6.64
CA ILE A 65 3.17 4.22 -8.08
C ILE A 65 3.93 3.17 -8.90
N ASN A 66 5.16 2.85 -8.48
CA ASN A 66 6.04 1.92 -9.18
C ASN A 66 5.62 0.47 -8.94
N VAL A 67 5.23 0.14 -7.70
CA VAL A 67 4.73 -1.19 -7.31
C VAL A 67 3.23 -1.39 -7.56
N LYS A 68 2.51 -0.31 -7.94
CA LYS A 68 1.09 -0.26 -8.32
C LYS A 68 0.14 -0.46 -7.14
N HIS A 69 0.25 -1.58 -6.43
CA HIS A 69 -0.59 -1.95 -5.29
C HIS A 69 0.29 -2.68 -4.26
N LEU A 70 -0.12 -2.70 -3.00
CA LEU A 70 0.59 -3.36 -1.91
C LEU A 70 -0.35 -4.37 -1.22
N LEU A 71 0.08 -5.63 -1.14
CA LEU A 71 -0.56 -6.66 -0.32
C LEU A 71 0.44 -7.08 0.76
N THR A 72 0.03 -6.98 2.03
CA THR A 72 0.83 -7.42 3.17
C THR A 72 0.18 -8.65 3.79
N ALA A 73 0.87 -9.78 3.75
CA ALA A 73 0.42 -11.03 4.36
C ALA A 73 1.33 -11.46 5.51
N GLY A 74 0.74 -12.02 6.56
CA GLY A 74 1.50 -12.55 7.70
C GLY A 74 0.61 -13.10 8.80
N SER A 75 1.18 -13.96 9.65
CA SER A 75 0.50 -14.48 10.83
C SER A 75 0.39 -13.43 11.94
N THR A 76 -0.50 -13.64 12.91
CA THR A 76 -0.61 -12.77 14.08
C THR A 76 0.73 -12.64 14.81
N GLY A 77 1.13 -11.41 15.12
CA GLY A 77 2.41 -11.13 15.78
C GLY A 77 3.63 -11.07 14.85
N SER A 78 3.46 -11.27 13.54
CA SER A 78 4.55 -11.14 12.55
C SER A 78 4.99 -9.70 12.28
N GLY A 79 4.26 -8.70 12.78
CA GLY A 79 4.53 -7.28 12.55
C GLY A 79 3.73 -6.63 11.42
N LYS A 80 2.75 -7.33 10.84
CA LYS A 80 1.85 -6.82 9.77
C LYS A 80 1.26 -5.43 10.09
N SER A 81 0.65 -5.27 11.27
CA SER A 81 0.06 -3.99 11.70
C SER A 81 1.11 -2.88 11.87
N VAL A 82 2.28 -3.21 12.43
CA VAL A 82 3.38 -2.23 12.62
C VAL A 82 3.90 -1.73 11.27
N PHE A 83 4.12 -2.65 10.33
CA PHE A 83 4.51 -2.31 8.97
C PHE A 83 3.47 -1.42 8.29
N PHE A 84 2.20 -1.80 8.36
CA PHE A 84 1.11 -1.05 7.74
C PHE A 84 0.96 0.36 8.32
N ASN A 85 1.05 0.49 9.65
CA ASN A 85 1.07 1.78 10.33
C ASN A 85 2.27 2.64 9.89
N SER A 86 3.43 2.05 9.67
CA SER A 86 4.59 2.75 9.09
C SER A 86 4.27 3.27 7.69
N VAL A 87 3.72 2.43 6.80
CA VAL A 87 3.33 2.82 5.44
C VAL A 87 2.35 3.99 5.45
N LEU A 88 1.26 3.89 6.21
CA LEU A 88 0.26 4.95 6.31
C LEU A 88 0.83 6.23 6.92
N THR A 89 1.67 6.10 7.95
CA THR A 89 2.32 7.26 8.58
C THR A 89 3.18 8.00 7.57
N ILE A 90 4.00 7.31 6.77
CA ILE A 90 4.81 7.97 5.73
C ILE A 90 3.92 8.68 4.72
N LEU A 91 2.89 8.02 4.18
CA LEU A 91 2.00 8.63 3.18
C LEU A 91 1.30 9.89 3.72
N LEU A 92 0.71 9.80 4.92
CA LEU A 92 -0.08 10.88 5.52
C LEU A 92 0.77 12.05 6.03
N THR A 93 2.05 11.83 6.32
CA THR A 93 2.95 12.88 6.81
C THR A 93 3.84 13.49 5.74
N MET A 94 4.14 12.75 4.66
CA MET A 94 5.07 13.19 3.60
C MET A 94 4.35 13.68 2.34
N VAL A 95 3.08 13.33 2.14
CA VAL A 95 2.31 13.73 0.96
C VAL A 95 1.27 14.77 1.35
N SER A 96 1.02 15.78 0.52
CA SER A 96 -0.02 16.79 0.77
C SER A 96 -1.44 16.21 0.60
N PRO A 97 -2.44 16.61 1.41
CA PRO A 97 -3.84 16.19 1.21
C PRO A 97 -4.45 16.71 -0.11
N THR A 98 -3.82 17.70 -0.76
CA THR A 98 -4.20 18.13 -2.11
C THR A 98 -3.73 17.18 -3.21
N VAL A 99 -2.76 16.32 -2.90
CA VAL A 99 -2.15 15.34 -3.82
C VAL A 99 -2.65 13.93 -3.54
N LEU A 100 -2.98 13.60 -2.29
CA LEU A 100 -3.40 12.28 -1.85
C LEU A 100 -4.73 12.34 -1.10
N GLN A 101 -5.66 11.50 -1.52
CA GLN A 101 -6.88 11.16 -0.81
C GLN A 101 -6.85 9.69 -0.39
N VAL A 102 -7.32 9.40 0.81
CA VAL A 102 -7.31 8.05 1.37
C VAL A 102 -8.73 7.65 1.78
N ILE A 103 -9.13 6.45 1.38
CA ILE A 103 -10.35 5.78 1.84
C ILE A 103 -9.92 4.53 2.57
N MET A 104 -10.49 4.28 3.74
CA MET A 104 -10.10 3.16 4.61
C MET A 104 -11.29 2.26 4.89
N ILE A 105 -11.07 0.95 4.94
CA ILE A 105 -12.06 -0.05 5.34
C ILE A 105 -11.49 -0.83 6.52
N ASP A 106 -12.13 -0.70 7.68
CA ASP A 106 -11.73 -1.28 8.96
C ASP A 106 -12.97 -1.80 9.71
N PRO A 107 -13.50 -2.98 9.36
CA PRO A 107 -14.70 -3.53 9.99
C PRO A 107 -14.49 -3.90 11.46
N LYS A 108 -13.23 -4.08 11.89
CA LYS A 108 -12.89 -4.42 13.27
C LYS A 108 -12.71 -3.20 14.15
N MET A 109 -12.55 -2.02 13.57
CA MET A 109 -12.32 -0.75 14.26
C MET A 109 -11.06 -0.76 15.15
N VAL A 110 -10.04 -1.55 14.79
CA VAL A 110 -8.85 -1.75 15.64
C VAL A 110 -7.68 -0.91 15.14
N GLU A 111 -7.43 -0.91 13.84
CA GLU A 111 -6.15 -0.45 13.29
C GLU A 111 -6.26 0.93 12.64
N LEU A 112 -7.35 1.24 11.91
CA LEU A 112 -7.38 2.40 11.01
C LEU A 112 -8.05 3.64 11.59
N GLN A 113 -8.88 3.49 12.63
CA GLN A 113 -9.62 4.58 13.28
C GLN A 113 -8.72 5.74 13.72
N VAL A 114 -7.49 5.44 14.16
CA VAL A 114 -6.51 6.46 14.59
C VAL A 114 -6.14 7.45 13.47
N PHE A 115 -6.32 7.07 12.21
CA PHE A 115 -5.98 7.90 11.06
C PHE A 115 -7.14 8.79 10.57
N GLU A 116 -8.37 8.58 11.03
CA GLU A 116 -9.54 9.35 10.55
C GLU A 116 -9.38 10.87 10.72
N ARG A 117 -8.60 11.28 11.72
CA ARG A 117 -8.31 12.70 11.99
C ARG A 117 -7.45 13.42 10.93
N TYR A 118 -6.78 12.69 10.02
CA TYR A 118 -5.89 13.31 9.04
C TYR A 118 -6.69 13.86 7.85
N PRO A 119 -6.35 15.06 7.32
CA PRO A 119 -7.13 15.72 6.28
C PRO A 119 -7.17 14.98 4.93
N HIS A 120 -6.27 14.01 4.73
CA HIS A 120 -6.25 13.14 3.56
C HIS A 120 -7.35 12.08 3.60
N VAL A 121 -7.76 11.65 4.80
CA VAL A 121 -8.68 10.54 5.00
C VAL A 121 -10.10 11.05 4.80
N GLN A 122 -10.78 10.52 3.78
CA GLN A 122 -12.14 10.92 3.47
C GLN A 122 -13.15 10.31 4.44
N LYS A 123 -13.01 9.01 4.69
CA LYS A 123 -13.84 8.23 5.63
C LYS A 123 -13.14 6.92 5.95
N VAL A 124 -13.32 6.45 7.18
CA VAL A 124 -13.04 5.07 7.59
C VAL A 124 -14.37 4.33 7.63
N TYR A 125 -14.56 3.40 6.71
CA TYR A 125 -15.75 2.57 6.62
C TYR A 125 -15.62 1.39 7.58
N THR A 126 -16.60 1.26 8.45
CA THR A 126 -16.68 0.18 9.44
C THR A 126 -17.86 -0.73 9.20
N ASP A 127 -18.89 -0.21 8.52
CA ASP A 127 -20.06 -0.97 8.11
C ASP A 127 -19.74 -1.69 6.80
N MET A 128 -19.95 -3.00 6.79
CA MET A 128 -19.71 -3.86 5.65
C MET A 128 -20.74 -3.66 4.54
N ASP A 129 -21.94 -3.20 4.89
CA ASP A 129 -23.00 -2.93 3.91
C ASP A 129 -22.67 -1.70 3.04
N GLU A 130 -21.81 -0.79 3.53
CA GLU A 130 -21.34 0.39 2.77
C GLU A 130 -20.13 0.09 1.86
N VAL A 131 -19.50 -1.08 2.01
CA VAL A 131 -18.24 -1.40 1.31
C VAL A 131 -18.45 -1.57 -0.19
N GLU A 132 -19.54 -2.22 -0.60
CA GLU A 132 -19.86 -2.44 -2.01
C GLU A 132 -20.02 -1.09 -2.74
N ASP A 133 -20.77 -0.17 -2.14
CA ASP A 133 -20.98 1.18 -2.68
C ASP A 133 -19.66 1.93 -2.87
N VAL A 134 -18.72 1.81 -1.92
CA VAL A 134 -17.38 2.41 -2.01
C VAL A 134 -16.56 1.82 -3.14
N LEU A 135 -16.56 0.49 -3.27
CA LEU A 135 -15.78 -0.20 -4.30
C LEU A 135 -16.34 0.11 -5.69
N SER A 136 -17.66 0.14 -5.82
CA SER A 136 -18.36 0.57 -7.02
C SER A 136 -18.03 2.02 -7.38
N TYR A 137 -18.13 2.95 -6.41
CA TYR A 137 -17.75 4.35 -6.57
C TYR A 137 -16.31 4.51 -7.06
N LEU A 138 -15.37 3.74 -6.52
CA LEU A 138 -13.97 3.77 -6.97
C LEU A 138 -13.79 3.26 -8.40
N CYS A 139 -14.58 2.26 -8.82
CA CYS A 139 -14.59 1.80 -10.21
C CYS A 139 -15.17 2.86 -11.15
N GLU A 140 -16.24 3.53 -10.77
CA GLU A 140 -16.82 4.65 -11.54
C GLU A 140 -15.82 5.81 -11.65
N LYS A 141 -15.17 6.18 -10.55
CA LYS A 141 -14.12 7.21 -10.54
C LYS A 141 -12.92 6.84 -11.41
N MET A 142 -12.54 5.57 -11.44
CA MET A 142 -11.52 5.06 -12.34
C MET A 142 -11.94 5.29 -13.80
N ASP A 143 -13.15 4.90 -14.18
CA ASP A 143 -13.67 5.04 -15.54
C ASP A 143 -13.80 6.52 -15.96
N GLU A 144 -14.28 7.38 -15.06
CA GLU A 144 -14.35 8.84 -15.25
C GLU A 144 -12.96 9.41 -15.59
N ARG A 145 -11.95 9.06 -14.79
CA ARG A 145 -10.57 9.51 -15.00
C ARG A 145 -10.01 8.98 -16.33
N TYR A 146 -10.32 7.74 -16.70
CA TYR A 146 -9.94 7.22 -18.01
C TYR A 146 -10.58 8.01 -19.16
N GLY A 147 -11.82 8.47 -19.00
CA GLY A 147 -12.48 9.39 -19.93
C GLY A 147 -11.69 10.68 -20.12
N VAL A 148 -11.36 11.36 -19.01
CA VAL A 148 -10.55 12.60 -19.01
C VAL A 148 -9.18 12.39 -19.66
N LEU A 149 -8.49 11.31 -19.29
CA LEU A 149 -7.18 10.98 -19.85
C LEU A 149 -7.26 10.74 -21.37
N LYS A 150 -8.29 10.01 -21.83
CA LYS A 150 -8.48 9.70 -23.25
C LYS A 150 -8.82 10.95 -24.06
N GLU A 151 -9.70 11.82 -23.57
CA GLU A 151 -10.06 13.08 -24.23
C GLU A 151 -8.84 13.97 -24.47
N LYS A 152 -7.92 14.00 -23.51
CA LYS A 152 -6.67 14.78 -23.57
C LYS A 152 -5.48 14.03 -24.17
N ASN A 153 -5.66 12.78 -24.59
CA ASN A 153 -4.60 11.89 -25.10
C ASN A 153 -3.42 11.73 -24.12
N TYR A 154 -3.72 11.65 -22.81
CA TYR A 154 -2.76 11.33 -21.77
C TYR A 154 -2.76 9.85 -21.44
N LYS A 155 -1.57 9.28 -21.20
CA LYS A 155 -1.40 7.86 -20.89
C LYS A 155 -1.77 7.51 -19.45
N ASN A 156 -1.62 8.46 -18.53
CA ASN A 156 -1.80 8.27 -17.09
C ASN A 156 -1.97 9.61 -16.36
N ILE A 157 -2.34 9.51 -15.09
CA ILE A 157 -2.51 10.64 -14.18
C ILE A 157 -1.25 11.49 -14.01
N GLN A 158 -0.05 10.91 -14.08
CA GLN A 158 1.21 11.67 -13.98
C GLN A 158 1.33 12.67 -15.16
N GLN A 159 1.03 12.20 -16.37
CA GLN A 159 1.03 13.05 -17.55
C GLN A 159 -0.03 14.13 -17.47
N HIS A 160 -1.25 13.79 -17.02
CA HIS A 160 -2.31 14.77 -16.76
C HIS A 160 -1.85 15.83 -15.75
N ASN A 161 -1.38 15.40 -14.59
CA ASN A 161 -0.95 16.28 -13.51
C ASN A 161 0.32 17.07 -13.85
N ARG A 162 1.07 16.72 -14.87
CA ARG A 162 2.17 17.57 -15.36
C ARG A 162 1.65 18.70 -16.25
N ASN A 163 0.65 18.43 -17.08
CA ASN A 163 0.23 19.31 -18.16
C ASN A 163 -1.01 20.17 -17.84
N GLU A 164 -1.86 19.74 -16.90
CA GLU A 164 -3.11 20.43 -16.57
C GLU A 164 -2.98 21.28 -15.31
N PRO A 165 -3.62 22.45 -15.22
CA PRO A 165 -3.56 23.30 -14.03
C PRO A 165 -4.29 22.67 -12.83
N VAL A 166 -5.45 22.05 -13.07
CA VAL A 166 -6.22 21.33 -12.06
C VAL A 166 -5.67 19.92 -11.97
N LYS A 167 -5.04 19.58 -10.84
CA LYS A 167 -4.45 18.27 -10.62
C LYS A 167 -5.51 17.30 -10.10
N LEU A 168 -5.46 16.07 -10.57
CA LEU A 168 -6.24 14.97 -10.00
C LEU A 168 -5.44 14.37 -8.84
N PRO A 169 -6.00 14.26 -7.63
CA PRO A 169 -5.31 13.61 -6.52
C PRO A 169 -5.17 12.11 -6.78
N TYR A 170 -4.11 11.50 -6.27
CA TYR A 170 -4.04 10.05 -6.12
C TYR A 170 -5.07 9.61 -5.07
N ILE A 171 -5.68 8.45 -5.30
CA ILE A 171 -6.57 7.82 -4.32
C ILE A 171 -5.91 6.54 -3.85
N VAL A 172 -5.81 6.35 -2.53
CA VAL A 172 -5.35 5.11 -1.93
C VAL A 172 -6.52 4.50 -1.17
N LEU A 173 -6.96 3.31 -1.60
CA LEU A 173 -7.88 2.47 -0.83
C LEU A 173 -7.07 1.57 0.08
N VAL A 174 -7.39 1.62 1.38
CA VAL A 174 -6.72 0.90 2.45
C VAL A 174 -7.68 -0.12 3.03
N ILE A 175 -7.29 -1.39 3.09
CA ILE A 175 -8.13 -2.49 3.59
C ILE A 175 -7.39 -3.23 4.69
N ASP A 176 -7.91 -3.19 5.93
CA ASP A 176 -7.30 -3.85 7.11
C ASP A 176 -7.29 -5.38 7.02
N GLU A 177 -8.37 -5.97 6.51
CA GLU A 177 -8.42 -7.41 6.30
C GLU A 177 -9.25 -7.74 5.05
N LEU A 178 -8.54 -8.07 3.98
CA LEU A 178 -9.16 -8.41 2.69
C LEU A 178 -10.07 -9.64 2.81
N ALA A 179 -9.71 -10.60 3.66
CA ALA A 179 -10.50 -11.83 3.85
C ALA A 179 -11.92 -11.51 4.32
N ASP A 180 -12.06 -10.60 5.28
CA ASP A 180 -13.34 -10.25 5.86
C ASP A 180 -14.26 -9.63 4.80
N LEU A 181 -13.71 -8.80 3.90
CA LEU A 181 -14.49 -8.19 2.83
C LEU A 181 -15.09 -9.21 1.86
N ILE A 182 -14.27 -10.16 1.40
CA ILE A 182 -14.69 -11.19 0.45
C ILE A 182 -15.63 -12.19 1.10
N MET A 183 -15.37 -12.55 2.37
CA MET A 183 -16.21 -13.49 3.11
C MET A 183 -17.60 -12.93 3.41
N THR A 184 -17.71 -11.62 3.64
CA THR A 184 -19.01 -10.97 3.86
C THR A 184 -19.81 -10.84 2.56
N ASN A 185 -19.18 -10.37 1.47
CA ASN A 185 -19.80 -10.32 0.16
C ASN A 185 -18.77 -10.72 -0.91
N PRO A 186 -18.90 -11.91 -1.55
CA PRO A 186 -17.99 -12.36 -2.59
C PRO A 186 -17.89 -11.41 -3.80
N GLU A 187 -18.93 -10.64 -4.10
CA GLU A 187 -18.90 -9.67 -5.22
C GLU A 187 -17.86 -8.56 -5.00
N ASN A 188 -17.46 -8.29 -3.75
CA ASN A 188 -16.37 -7.36 -3.45
C ASN A 188 -15.05 -7.76 -4.14
N GLU A 189 -14.82 -9.06 -4.34
CA GLU A 189 -13.61 -9.55 -5.02
C GLU A 189 -13.54 -9.03 -6.46
N ASP A 190 -14.65 -9.05 -7.21
CA ASP A 190 -14.68 -8.61 -8.61
C ASP A 190 -14.29 -7.14 -8.73
N TYR A 191 -14.78 -6.29 -7.83
CA TYR A 191 -14.38 -4.88 -7.78
C TYR A 191 -12.90 -4.70 -7.45
N ILE A 192 -12.38 -5.44 -6.46
CA ILE A 192 -10.98 -5.36 -6.03
C ILE A 192 -10.05 -5.82 -7.16
N VAL A 193 -10.37 -6.93 -7.82
CA VAL A 193 -9.63 -7.45 -8.98
C VAL A 193 -9.66 -6.43 -10.12
N ARG A 194 -10.82 -5.85 -10.43
CA ARG A 194 -10.96 -4.81 -11.46
C ARG A 194 -10.08 -3.59 -11.15
N LEU A 195 -10.10 -3.10 -9.92
CA LEU A 195 -9.28 -1.98 -9.47
C LEU A 195 -7.79 -2.32 -9.57
N ALA A 196 -7.37 -3.48 -9.06
CA ALA A 196 -5.98 -3.92 -9.10
C ALA A 196 -5.44 -4.07 -10.54
N GLN A 197 -6.29 -4.46 -11.49
CA GLN A 197 -5.88 -4.64 -12.88
C GLN A 197 -5.79 -3.32 -13.67
N LYS A 198 -6.67 -2.35 -13.38
CA LYS A 198 -6.89 -1.20 -14.27
C LYS A 198 -6.60 0.16 -13.62
N ALA A 199 -6.68 0.28 -12.29
CA ALA A 199 -6.78 1.61 -11.68
C ALA A 199 -5.46 2.40 -11.62
N ARG A 200 -4.31 1.73 -11.83
CA ARG A 200 -2.97 2.35 -11.79
C ARG A 200 -2.86 3.61 -12.66
N ALA A 201 -3.31 3.55 -13.92
CA ALA A 201 -3.16 4.70 -14.82
C ALA A 201 -4.08 5.86 -14.43
N ALA A 202 -5.22 5.56 -13.80
CA ALA A 202 -6.15 6.52 -13.23
C ALA A 202 -5.69 7.06 -11.85
N GLY A 203 -4.56 6.59 -11.33
CA GLY A 203 -3.99 7.06 -10.06
C GLY A 203 -4.73 6.56 -8.82
N ILE A 204 -5.34 5.37 -8.90
CA ILE A 204 -5.96 4.71 -7.75
C ILE A 204 -5.09 3.49 -7.39
N HIS A 205 -4.72 3.41 -6.12
CA HIS A 205 -3.82 2.41 -5.58
C HIS A 205 -4.50 1.67 -4.43
N LEU A 206 -4.12 0.40 -4.23
CA LEU A 206 -4.67 -0.45 -3.17
C LEU A 206 -3.55 -0.78 -2.20
N ILE A 207 -3.81 -0.65 -0.91
CA ILE A 207 -2.96 -1.14 0.18
C ILE A 207 -3.81 -2.04 1.04
N MET A 208 -3.49 -3.33 1.03
CA MET A 208 -4.33 -4.37 1.62
C MET A 208 -3.52 -5.21 2.58
N GLN A 209 -4.17 -5.62 3.65
CA GLN A 209 -3.65 -6.59 4.60
C GLN A 209 -4.43 -7.89 4.48
N HIS A 210 -3.73 -9.00 4.70
CA HIS A 210 -4.30 -10.33 4.75
C HIS A 210 -3.63 -11.17 5.83
N SER A 211 -4.37 -12.02 6.51
CA SER A 211 -3.76 -13.05 7.37
C SER A 211 -3.31 -14.26 6.53
N ASP A 212 -2.26 -14.97 6.94
CA ASP A 212 -1.60 -16.05 6.16
C ASP A 212 -2.45 -17.35 5.99
N GLN A 213 -3.78 -17.25 5.93
CA GLN A 213 -4.66 -18.35 5.50
C GLN A 213 -4.73 -18.47 3.96
N LEU A 214 -3.67 -18.06 3.26
CA LEU A 214 -3.55 -17.89 1.81
C LEU A 214 -3.74 -19.16 0.94
N LYS A 215 -3.97 -20.33 1.54
CA LYS A 215 -3.93 -21.61 0.81
C LYS A 215 -5.05 -21.82 -0.23
N LYS A 216 -5.96 -20.87 -0.44
CA LYS A 216 -7.10 -21.06 -1.36
C LYS A 216 -7.24 -20.07 -2.53
N TRP A 217 -6.48 -18.98 -2.58
CA TRP A 217 -6.88 -17.83 -3.40
C TRP A 217 -5.89 -17.37 -4.49
N LEU A 218 -4.60 -17.68 -4.40
CA LEU A 218 -3.60 -17.16 -5.38
C LEU A 218 -3.10 -18.21 -6.40
N LEU A 219 -3.60 -19.45 -6.36
CA LEU A 219 -3.04 -20.58 -7.13
C LEU A 219 -4.05 -21.36 -7.97
N ASP A 220 -5.30 -20.90 -8.07
CA ASP A 220 -6.28 -21.41 -9.04
C ASP A 220 -6.62 -20.30 -10.07
#